data_AF-E3KLB5-F1
#
_entry.id   AF-E3KLB5-F1
#
_cell.length_a   1.000
_cell.length_b   1.000
_cell.length_c   1.000
_cell.angle_alpha   90.00
_cell.angle_beta   90.00
_cell.angle_gamma   90.00
#
_symmetry.space_group_name_H-M   'P 1'
#
loop_
_entity.id
_entity.type
_entity.pdbx_description
1 polymer ?
#
loop_
_entity_poly.entity_id
_entity_poly.type
_entity_poly.pdbx_seq_one_letter_code
_entity_poly.pdbx_strand_id
1 'polypeptide(L)'
;MPNSATGKISTTKMNLWILLSALILLPAAAFTNSVVTLPSHNGNQPENQQQQRQADDNHVPATNHSRTVGKHGAHAQSAFKVYNTCKLSKSFSLTFDDGPTEYSAKLDKTLEKANLRGTFFINGNNFGCIYDHSEVLVERFKKGHLIGSHTWSHVHLTEGTYEQINHQIELIERAMIKILGVKPLYFRPPYGEYNDDVIKVLKKRGYKGLILWSEDSQDSLTSPPNPHEMIKTYQTYSDKTIVLSHETHPFMIDEVVPGVIPKLKSKGFKLLPVADCLELGSTPNDWYEVVKMPGSKDESWTCDGTPAPGMFE
;
A
#
# COMPACT_ATOMS: atom_id res chain seq x y z
N MET A 1 -46.45 -56.21 -2.01
CA MET A 1 -46.22 -56.02 -0.56
C MET A 1 -44.72 -56.03 -0.31
N PRO A 2 -44.22 -55.18 0.60
CA PRO A 2 -42.93 -54.47 0.50
C PRO A 2 -41.82 -55.22 1.29
N ASN A 3 -40.53 -54.87 1.32
CA ASN A 3 -39.81 -53.61 1.56
C ASN A 3 -38.31 -53.88 1.35
N SER A 4 -37.53 -52.91 0.84
CA SER A 4 -36.48 -52.23 1.62
C SER A 4 -35.59 -51.38 0.72
N ALA A 5 -35.56 -50.09 1.04
CA ALA A 5 -34.76 -49.05 0.44
C ALA A 5 -33.27 -49.18 0.77
N THR A 6 -32.39 -48.64 -0.08
CA THR A 6 -31.34 -47.70 0.32
C THR A 6 -30.93 -46.86 -0.89
N GLY A 7 -31.22 -45.55 -0.81
CA GLY A 7 -30.82 -44.56 -1.80
C GLY A 7 -29.37 -44.12 -1.59
N LYS A 8 -28.63 -43.98 -2.68
CA LYS A 8 -27.38 -43.21 -2.73
C LYS A 8 -27.71 -41.80 -3.24
N ILE A 9 -27.57 -40.81 -2.37
CA ILE A 9 -27.68 -39.39 -2.73
C ILE A 9 -26.26 -38.87 -3.00
N SER A 10 -26.08 -38.42 -4.24
CA SER A 10 -24.94 -37.67 -4.75
C SER A 10 -24.96 -36.25 -4.18
N THR A 11 -23.91 -35.82 -3.50
CA THR A 11 -23.72 -34.42 -3.08
C THR A 11 -22.69 -33.74 -3.96
N THR A 12 -23.16 -33.18 -5.08
CA THR A 12 -22.42 -32.18 -5.85
C THR A 12 -22.49 -30.86 -5.09
N LYS A 13 -21.35 -30.35 -4.61
CA LYS A 13 -21.26 -29.00 -4.00
C LYS A 13 -21.45 -27.94 -5.09
N MET A 14 -22.65 -27.37 -5.17
CA MET A 14 -22.92 -26.13 -5.90
C MET A 14 -22.46 -24.94 -5.05
N ASN A 15 -21.39 -24.26 -5.48
CA ASN A 15 -21.03 -22.93 -4.98
C ASN A 15 -21.92 -21.90 -5.68
N LEU A 16 -22.92 -21.41 -4.97
CA LEU A 16 -23.85 -20.38 -5.44
C LEU A 16 -23.53 -19.05 -4.73
N TRP A 17 -22.77 -18.17 -5.38
CA TRP A 17 -22.71 -16.76 -5.00
C TRP A 17 -23.83 -16.03 -5.75
N ILE A 18 -24.91 -15.73 -5.04
CA ILE A 18 -26.02 -14.90 -5.54
C ILE A 18 -25.54 -13.44 -5.52
N LEU A 19 -25.50 -12.83 -6.71
CA LEU A 19 -25.44 -11.39 -6.94
C LEU A 19 -26.72 -10.75 -6.41
N LEU A 20 -26.63 -9.87 -5.41
CA LEU A 20 -27.71 -8.95 -5.06
C LEU A 20 -27.32 -7.53 -5.48
N SER A 21 -27.77 -7.14 -6.66
CA SER A 21 -27.86 -5.75 -7.10
C SER A 21 -29.18 -5.16 -6.60
N ALA A 22 -29.12 -4.29 -5.59
CA ALA A 22 -30.27 -3.51 -5.14
C ALA A 22 -30.05 -2.04 -5.50
N LEU A 23 -30.78 -1.59 -6.52
CA LEU A 23 -30.91 -0.20 -6.94
C LEU A 23 -31.83 0.51 -5.93
N ILE A 24 -31.31 1.43 -5.12
CA ILE A 24 -32.13 2.29 -4.25
C ILE A 24 -32.00 3.73 -4.74
N LEU A 25 -33.09 4.22 -5.34
CA LEU A 25 -33.37 5.62 -5.59
C LEU A 25 -33.91 6.24 -4.30
N LEU A 26 -33.28 7.32 -3.82
CA LEU A 26 -33.89 8.23 -2.85
C LEU A 26 -33.68 9.70 -3.29
N PRO A 27 -34.64 10.59 -2.96
CA PRO A 27 -34.78 11.90 -3.58
C PRO A 27 -33.95 12.99 -2.90
N ALA A 28 -33.71 14.06 -3.66
CA ALA A 28 -33.10 15.30 -3.22
C ALA A 28 -33.96 16.04 -2.18
N ALA A 29 -33.32 16.53 -1.12
CA ALA A 29 -33.84 17.58 -0.26
C ALA A 29 -32.80 18.70 -0.14
N ALA A 30 -33.26 19.92 -0.31
CA ALA A 30 -32.50 21.16 -0.30
C ALA A 30 -32.69 21.92 1.02
N PHE A 31 -31.80 22.89 1.24
CA PHE A 31 -31.80 23.98 2.25
C PHE A 31 -31.33 23.58 3.66
N THR A 32 -30.55 24.37 4.41
CA THR A 32 -30.24 25.81 4.39
C THR A 32 -28.77 26.09 4.79
N ASN A 33 -28.24 27.25 4.36
CA ASN A 33 -27.02 27.86 4.90
C ASN A 33 -27.23 28.28 6.36
N SER A 34 -26.27 27.95 7.22
CA SER A 34 -26.05 28.66 8.49
C SER A 34 -24.55 28.91 8.64
N VAL A 35 -24.22 30.20 8.56
CA VAL A 35 -22.88 30.74 8.84
C VAL A 35 -22.68 30.68 10.34
N VAL A 36 -21.71 29.91 10.80
CA VAL A 36 -21.20 29.95 12.18
C VAL A 36 -19.76 30.42 12.12
N THR A 37 -19.55 31.67 12.52
CA THR A 37 -18.23 32.23 12.84
C THR A 37 -17.88 31.89 14.27
N LEU A 38 -16.72 31.26 14.51
CA LEU A 38 -16.07 31.17 15.82
C LEU A 38 -14.55 31.32 15.68
N PRO A 39 -13.86 31.74 16.78
CA PRO A 39 -12.74 32.66 16.71
C PRO A 39 -11.33 32.03 16.72
N SER A 40 -10.38 32.89 16.35
CA SER A 40 -8.93 32.73 16.39
C SER A 40 -8.39 32.17 17.72
N HIS A 41 -7.52 31.16 17.62
CA HIS A 41 -6.53 30.89 18.65
C HIS A 41 -5.19 30.46 18.06
N ASN A 42 -4.18 31.30 18.34
CA ASN A 42 -2.75 31.03 18.19
C ASN A 42 -2.35 29.82 19.05
N GLY A 43 -1.58 28.90 18.46
CA GLY A 43 -0.93 27.80 19.16
C GLY A 43 0.33 27.40 18.42
N ASN A 44 1.47 27.70 19.04
CA ASN A 44 2.84 27.54 18.55
C ASN A 44 3.15 26.15 17.97
N GLN A 45 3.81 26.13 16.79
CA GLN A 45 4.61 25.00 16.33
C GLN A 45 5.99 25.00 17.03
N PRO A 46 6.55 23.85 17.43
CA PRO A 46 7.94 23.76 17.82
C PRO A 46 8.85 23.69 16.58
N GLU A 47 9.78 24.63 16.50
CA GLU A 47 10.91 24.68 15.57
C GLU A 47 11.82 23.45 15.77
N ASN A 48 12.06 22.67 14.72
CA ASN A 48 13.03 21.60 14.73
C ASN A 48 14.37 22.11 14.18
N GLN A 49 15.36 22.24 15.06
CA GLN A 49 16.71 22.72 14.73
C GLN A 49 17.51 21.66 13.97
N GLN A 50 17.68 21.87 12.66
CA GLN A 50 18.68 21.14 11.88
C GLN A 50 20.06 21.78 12.10
N GLN A 51 20.91 21.10 12.87
CA GLN A 51 22.34 21.42 12.93
C GLN A 51 23.05 20.85 11.69
N GLN A 52 23.52 21.77 10.86
CA GLN A 52 24.49 21.53 9.79
C GLN A 52 25.78 20.96 10.38
N ARG A 53 26.24 19.81 9.86
CA ARG A 53 27.65 19.44 9.88
C ARG A 53 28.14 19.30 8.45
N GLN A 54 29.18 20.08 8.17
CA GLN A 54 29.85 20.21 6.90
C GLN A 54 30.55 18.91 6.50
N ALA A 55 30.52 18.63 5.19
CA ALA A 55 31.28 17.59 4.55
C ALA A 55 32.75 18.01 4.48
N ASP A 56 33.64 17.14 4.93
CA ASP A 56 35.05 17.18 4.57
C ASP A 56 35.38 16.02 3.64
N ASP A 57 35.98 16.43 2.54
CA ASP A 57 36.52 15.69 1.42
C ASP A 57 37.66 14.78 1.88
N ASN A 58 37.68 13.50 1.46
CA ASN A 58 38.93 12.80 1.19
C ASN A 58 38.73 11.52 0.37
N HIS A 59 39.59 11.43 -0.63
CA HIS A 59 39.59 10.52 -1.76
C HIS A 59 40.67 9.42 -1.57
N VAL A 60 40.50 8.27 -2.28
CA VAL A 60 41.52 7.26 -2.72
C VAL A 60 41.87 6.08 -1.78
N PRO A 61 42.14 4.84 -2.26
CA PRO A 61 41.59 4.06 -3.39
C PRO A 61 41.22 2.59 -3.04
N ALA A 62 40.65 1.92 -4.04
CA ALA A 62 40.42 0.47 -4.14
C ALA A 62 41.69 -0.39 -4.00
N THR A 63 41.56 -1.55 -3.35
CA THR A 63 42.48 -2.68 -3.52
C THR A 63 41.70 -3.97 -3.81
N ASN A 64 42.13 -4.63 -4.89
CA ASN A 64 41.68 -5.92 -5.37
C ASN A 64 42.20 -7.05 -4.47
N HIS A 65 41.34 -7.98 -4.08
CA HIS A 65 41.78 -9.37 -3.86
C HIS A 65 40.74 -10.39 -4.37
N SER A 66 41.11 -11.01 -5.48
CA SER A 66 40.53 -12.23 -6.01
C SER A 66 41.00 -13.45 -5.18
N ARG A 67 40.07 -14.29 -4.71
CA ARG A 67 40.31 -15.72 -4.44
C ARG A 67 39.08 -16.55 -4.80
N THR A 68 39.36 -17.64 -5.52
CA THR A 68 38.46 -18.57 -6.17
C THR A 68 37.95 -19.71 -5.26
N VAL A 69 36.65 -20.00 -5.45
CA VAL A 69 35.95 -21.31 -5.49
C VAL A 69 35.82 -22.16 -4.21
N GLY A 70 34.55 -22.35 -3.82
CA GLY A 70 34.06 -23.56 -3.14
C GLY A 70 32.66 -23.90 -3.64
N LYS A 71 32.54 -24.93 -4.51
CA LYS A 71 31.27 -25.54 -4.92
C LYS A 71 30.66 -26.27 -3.72
N HIS A 72 29.56 -25.76 -3.18
CA HIS A 72 28.60 -26.55 -2.41
C HIS A 72 27.24 -26.37 -3.08
N GLY A 73 26.63 -27.48 -3.49
CA GLY A 73 25.27 -27.50 -4.02
C GLY A 73 24.28 -27.10 -2.93
N ALA A 74 23.98 -25.81 -2.85
CA ALA A 74 22.83 -25.31 -2.13
C ALA A 74 21.64 -25.38 -3.09
N HIS A 75 20.55 -26.00 -2.67
CA HIS A 75 19.23 -25.71 -3.22
C HIS A 75 19.11 -24.19 -3.30
N ALA A 76 19.10 -23.63 -4.50
CA ALA A 76 18.99 -22.20 -4.71
C ALA A 76 17.64 -21.77 -4.15
N GLN A 77 17.60 -21.37 -2.87
CA GLN A 77 16.53 -20.52 -2.37
C GLN A 77 16.51 -19.33 -3.32
N SER A 78 15.46 -19.24 -4.15
CA SER A 78 15.32 -18.14 -5.08
C SER A 78 15.50 -16.84 -4.31
N ALA A 79 16.35 -15.94 -4.83
CA ALA A 79 16.53 -14.62 -4.26
C ALA A 79 15.17 -13.97 -3.97
N PHE A 80 15.07 -13.24 -2.86
CA PHE A 80 13.84 -12.53 -2.53
C PHE A 80 13.48 -11.58 -3.67
N LYS A 81 12.20 -11.55 -4.05
CA LYS A 81 11.80 -10.77 -5.22
C LYS A 81 11.75 -9.30 -4.85
N VAL A 82 12.39 -8.47 -5.67
CA VAL A 82 12.31 -7.02 -5.61
C VAL A 82 11.83 -6.55 -6.98
N TYR A 83 10.70 -5.85 -7.01
CA TYR A 83 10.08 -5.36 -8.22
C TYR A 83 10.13 -3.83 -8.22
N ASN A 84 10.62 -3.23 -9.30
CA ASN A 84 10.70 -1.77 -9.44
C ASN A 84 9.95 -1.25 -10.68
N THR A 85 9.74 -2.07 -11.71
CA THR A 85 9.01 -1.71 -12.93
C THR A 85 7.96 -2.77 -13.23
N CYS A 86 6.88 -2.38 -13.91
CA CYS A 86 5.88 -3.33 -14.38
C CYS A 86 6.47 -4.32 -15.40
N LYS A 87 5.86 -5.50 -15.52
CA LYS A 87 6.28 -6.52 -16.48
C LYS A 87 5.67 -6.27 -17.86
N LEU A 88 4.39 -5.89 -17.89
CA LEU A 88 3.59 -5.68 -19.10
C LEU A 88 3.95 -4.37 -19.82
N SER A 89 4.09 -4.39 -21.14
CA SER A 89 4.30 -3.18 -21.93
C SER A 89 3.07 -2.26 -21.91
N LYS A 90 3.32 -0.95 -21.98
CA LYS A 90 2.28 0.10 -21.86
C LYS A 90 1.42 -0.08 -20.61
N SER A 91 2.03 -0.48 -19.50
CA SER A 91 1.34 -0.58 -18.22
C SER A 91 1.90 0.43 -17.22
N PHE A 92 1.00 1.02 -16.46
CA PHE A 92 1.31 2.08 -15.52
C PHE A 92 0.53 1.83 -14.24
N SER A 93 1.24 1.58 -13.15
CA SER A 93 0.66 1.34 -11.83
C SER A 93 0.73 2.58 -10.98
N LEU A 94 -0.44 3.16 -10.69
CA LEU A 94 -0.61 4.20 -9.67
C LEU A 94 -0.52 3.54 -8.30
N THR A 95 0.52 3.88 -7.54
CA THR A 95 0.73 3.38 -6.18
C THR A 95 0.77 4.52 -5.19
N PHE A 96 0.23 4.29 -4.00
CA PHE A 96 0.06 5.30 -2.96
C PHE A 96 0.53 4.76 -1.62
N ASP A 97 1.44 5.48 -0.99
CA ASP A 97 2.01 5.13 0.30
C ASP A 97 1.40 5.97 1.42
N ASP A 98 1.74 5.62 2.66
CA ASP A 98 1.50 6.34 3.91
C ASP A 98 0.07 6.46 4.42
N GLY A 99 -0.90 6.03 3.62
CA GLY A 99 -2.29 5.95 4.04
C GLY A 99 -2.61 4.76 4.95
N PRO A 100 -3.88 4.60 5.33
CA PRO A 100 -5.00 5.47 4.97
C PRO A 100 -5.00 6.82 5.73
N THR A 101 -5.67 7.82 5.17
CA THR A 101 -5.85 9.18 5.71
C THR A 101 -7.30 9.66 5.52
N GLU A 102 -7.61 10.89 5.92
CA GLU A 102 -8.87 11.56 5.60
C GLU A 102 -9.12 11.74 4.09
N TYR A 103 -8.06 11.72 3.26
CA TYR A 103 -8.18 11.88 1.80
C TYR A 103 -8.50 10.59 1.07
N SER A 104 -8.24 9.43 1.69
CA SER A 104 -8.33 8.11 1.04
C SER A 104 -9.67 7.84 0.37
N ALA A 105 -10.79 8.20 1.02
CA ALA A 105 -12.12 7.99 0.45
C ALA A 105 -12.38 8.83 -0.82
N LYS A 106 -11.76 10.01 -0.93
CA LYS A 106 -11.86 10.86 -2.12
C LYS A 106 -11.00 10.33 -3.26
N LEU A 107 -9.80 9.84 -2.95
CA LEU A 107 -8.94 9.14 -3.90
C LEU A 107 -9.65 7.92 -4.49
N ASP A 108 -10.23 7.07 -3.64
CA ASP A 108 -10.93 5.86 -4.06
C ASP A 108 -12.11 6.17 -4.99
N LYS A 109 -12.88 7.22 -4.70
CA LYS A 109 -13.96 7.71 -5.59
C LYS A 109 -13.43 8.18 -6.95
N THR A 110 -12.25 8.81 -6.98
CA THR A 110 -11.62 9.25 -8.23
C THR A 110 -11.21 8.05 -9.09
N LEU A 111 -10.60 7.03 -8.48
CA LEU A 111 -10.24 5.79 -9.17
C LEU A 111 -11.48 5.03 -9.65
N GLU A 112 -12.52 4.92 -8.83
CA GLU A 112 -13.78 4.27 -9.16
C GLU A 112 -14.49 4.93 -10.35
N LYS A 113 -14.60 6.27 -10.36
CA LYS A 113 -15.16 7.01 -11.51
C LYS A 113 -14.39 6.76 -12.81
N ALA A 114 -13.10 6.47 -12.71
CA ALA A 114 -12.25 6.13 -13.83
C ALA A 114 -12.24 4.63 -14.16
N ASN A 115 -12.99 3.79 -13.43
CA ASN A 115 -12.98 2.33 -13.49
C ASN A 115 -11.58 1.74 -13.31
N LEU A 116 -10.83 2.25 -12.32
CA LEU A 116 -9.45 1.88 -12.04
C LEU A 116 -9.30 1.22 -10.68
N ARG A 117 -8.33 0.31 -10.60
CA ARG A 117 -7.82 -0.24 -9.34
C ARG A 117 -6.39 0.29 -9.14
N GLY A 118 -6.16 0.85 -7.97
CA GLY A 118 -4.84 1.29 -7.48
C GLY A 118 -4.15 0.25 -6.58
N THR A 119 -2.93 0.56 -6.19
CA THR A 119 -2.18 -0.18 -5.15
C THR A 119 -1.86 0.76 -3.99
N PHE A 120 -2.09 0.31 -2.76
CA PHE A 120 -1.88 1.09 -1.56
C PHE A 120 -0.93 0.37 -0.62
N PHE A 121 0.16 1.00 -0.21
CA PHE A 121 1.05 0.47 0.83
C PHE A 121 0.74 1.22 2.11
N ILE A 122 0.04 0.53 3.01
CA ILE A 122 -0.58 1.18 4.17
C ILE A 122 0.27 1.06 5.44
N ASN A 123 0.16 2.06 6.29
CA ASN A 123 0.69 2.07 7.64
C ASN A 123 -0.34 1.69 8.70
N GLY A 124 0.15 1.42 9.90
CA GLY A 124 -0.66 1.17 11.09
C GLY A 124 -0.93 2.42 11.91
N ASN A 125 0.12 3.16 12.25
CA ASN A 125 0.06 4.40 13.01
C ASN A 125 1.11 5.39 12.46
N ASN A 126 0.73 6.18 11.47
CA ASN A 126 1.60 7.15 10.79
C ASN A 126 0.93 8.53 10.68
N PHE A 127 0.23 8.80 9.57
CA PHE A 127 -0.59 10.01 9.39
C PHE A 127 -1.93 9.94 10.14
N GLY A 128 -2.28 8.76 10.64
CA GLY A 128 -3.44 8.49 11.46
C GLY A 128 -3.39 7.04 11.95
N CYS A 129 -4.31 6.69 12.85
CA CYS A 129 -4.49 5.31 13.26
C CYS A 129 -5.29 4.55 12.20
N ILE A 130 -4.77 3.42 11.72
CA ILE A 130 -5.38 2.57 10.69
C ILE A 130 -6.84 2.21 11.01
N TYR A 131 -7.16 2.05 12.28
CA TYR A 131 -8.50 1.68 12.74
C TYR A 131 -9.54 2.79 12.57
N ASP A 132 -9.12 4.05 12.49
CA ASP A 132 -10.02 5.19 12.23
C ASP A 132 -10.50 5.24 10.77
N HIS A 133 -9.77 4.57 9.88
CA HIS A 133 -10.05 4.52 8.45
C HIS A 133 -10.39 3.09 7.97
N SER A 134 -10.81 2.22 8.89
CA SER A 134 -11.01 0.80 8.59
C SER A 134 -12.06 0.52 7.50
N GLU A 135 -13.10 1.35 7.43
CA GLU A 135 -14.15 1.27 6.41
C GLU A 135 -13.60 1.49 5.01
N VAL A 136 -12.62 2.40 4.86
CA VAL A 136 -11.94 2.65 3.59
C VAL A 136 -11.16 1.41 3.14
N LEU A 137 -10.46 0.75 4.06
CA LEU A 137 -9.71 -0.46 3.73
C LEU A 137 -10.63 -1.61 3.30
N VAL A 138 -11.77 -1.77 3.98
CA VAL A 138 -12.79 -2.75 3.61
C VAL A 138 -13.31 -2.48 2.20
N GLU A 139 -13.61 -1.23 1.86
CA GLU A 139 -14.08 -0.86 0.52
C GLU A 139 -13.00 -1.05 -0.54
N ARG A 140 -11.73 -0.71 -0.26
CA ARG A 140 -10.60 -0.97 -1.15
C ARG A 140 -10.46 -2.46 -1.46
N PHE A 141 -10.55 -3.30 -0.43
CA PHE A 141 -10.45 -4.75 -0.58
C PHE A 141 -11.59 -5.29 -1.46
N LYS A 142 -12.85 -4.89 -1.20
CA LYS A 142 -14.01 -5.29 -2.00
C LYS A 142 -13.92 -4.85 -3.46
N LYS A 143 -13.39 -3.66 -3.72
CA LYS A 143 -13.21 -3.09 -5.07
C LYS A 143 -12.00 -3.66 -5.80
N GLY A 144 -11.25 -4.57 -5.17
CA GLY A 144 -10.14 -5.30 -5.79
C GLY A 144 -8.85 -4.49 -5.91
N HIS A 145 -8.70 -3.41 -5.15
CA HIS A 145 -7.40 -2.75 -5.01
C HIS A 145 -6.39 -3.70 -4.36
N LEU A 146 -5.11 -3.53 -4.70
CA LEU A 146 -4.05 -4.20 -3.95
C LEU A 146 -3.71 -3.37 -2.71
N ILE A 147 -3.68 -4.00 -1.54
CA ILE A 147 -3.31 -3.40 -0.27
C ILE A 147 -2.05 -4.15 0.23
N GLY A 148 -0.90 -3.51 0.14
CA GLY A 148 0.37 -3.98 0.68
C GLY A 148 0.67 -3.37 2.05
N SER A 149 1.67 -3.91 2.73
CA SER A 149 2.15 -3.34 3.99
C SER A 149 3.26 -2.32 3.75
N HIS A 150 3.27 -1.26 4.57
CA HIS A 150 4.32 -0.24 4.62
C HIS A 150 4.92 -0.06 6.02
N THR A 151 4.90 -1.11 6.86
CA THR A 151 5.21 -1.11 8.31
C THR A 151 4.13 -0.48 9.18
N TRP A 152 4.26 -0.59 10.50
CA TRP A 152 3.35 0.04 11.44
C TRP A 152 3.54 1.55 11.50
N SER A 153 4.73 2.01 11.90
CA SER A 153 4.99 3.43 12.20
C SER A 153 5.90 4.14 11.19
N HIS A 154 6.21 3.54 10.04
CA HIS A 154 7.03 4.16 9.00
C HIS A 154 8.48 4.49 9.46
N VAL A 155 9.12 3.52 10.10
CA VAL A 155 10.53 3.62 10.56
C VAL A 155 11.54 3.32 9.46
N HIS A 156 12.76 3.86 9.58
CA HIS A 156 13.93 3.43 8.80
C HIS A 156 14.34 2.01 9.19
N LEU A 157 13.74 0.99 8.57
CA LEU A 157 13.90 -0.42 8.98
C LEU A 157 15.36 -0.89 9.04
N THR A 158 16.26 -0.30 8.25
CA THR A 158 17.68 -0.66 8.23
C THR A 158 18.44 -0.25 9.50
N GLU A 159 17.84 0.60 10.33
CA GLU A 159 18.39 1.05 11.62
C GLU A 159 17.89 0.21 12.82
N GLY A 160 16.90 -0.67 12.59
CA GLY A 160 16.30 -1.49 13.64
C GLY A 160 17.00 -2.82 13.85
N THR A 161 16.80 -3.41 15.03
CA THR A 161 17.13 -4.82 15.27
C THR A 161 16.15 -5.73 14.54
N TYR A 162 16.51 -7.00 14.40
CA TYR A 162 15.62 -8.03 13.85
C TYR A 162 14.25 -8.06 14.56
N GLU A 163 14.26 -7.95 15.89
CA GLU A 163 13.05 -7.96 16.72
C GLU A 163 12.17 -6.72 16.46
N GLN A 164 12.78 -5.54 16.36
CA GLN A 164 12.09 -4.28 16.07
C GLN A 164 11.46 -4.31 14.67
N ILE A 165 12.21 -4.74 13.66
CA ILE A 165 11.71 -4.93 12.29
C ILE A 165 10.53 -5.92 12.28
N ASN A 166 10.69 -7.05 12.98
CA ASN A 166 9.62 -8.05 13.09
C ASN A 166 8.38 -7.49 13.79
N HIS A 167 8.54 -6.69 14.83
CA HIS A 167 7.42 -6.07 15.55
C HIS A 167 6.63 -5.11 14.65
N GLN A 168 7.33 -4.26 13.91
CA GLN A 168 6.74 -3.32 12.94
C GLN A 168 5.89 -4.02 11.88
N ILE A 169 6.38 -5.14 11.35
CA ILE A 169 5.65 -5.93 10.35
C ILE A 169 4.51 -6.73 11.00
N GLU A 170 4.71 -7.26 12.20
CA GLU A 170 3.68 -7.99 12.93
C GLU A 170 2.45 -7.12 13.26
N LEU A 171 2.65 -5.90 13.74
CA LEU A 171 1.55 -5.04 14.14
C LEU A 171 0.62 -4.71 12.96
N ILE A 172 1.19 -4.36 11.81
CA ILE A 172 0.39 -4.06 10.60
C ILE A 172 -0.31 -5.32 10.06
N GLU A 173 0.32 -6.49 10.11
CA GLU A 173 -0.35 -7.76 9.79
C GLU A 173 -1.53 -8.03 10.73
N ARG A 174 -1.35 -7.85 12.04
CA ARG A 174 -2.43 -8.04 13.03
C ARG A 174 -3.61 -7.11 12.75
N ALA A 175 -3.36 -5.84 12.44
CA ALA A 175 -4.41 -4.90 12.07
C ALA A 175 -5.12 -5.30 10.78
N MET A 176 -4.38 -5.68 9.72
CA MET A 176 -5.00 -6.14 8.46
C MET A 176 -5.83 -7.42 8.66
N ILE A 177 -5.35 -8.37 9.48
CA ILE A 177 -6.10 -9.57 9.84
C ILE A 177 -7.36 -9.21 10.62
N LYS A 178 -7.29 -8.19 11.49
CA LYS A 178 -8.43 -7.72 12.27
C LYS A 178 -9.50 -7.06 11.39
N ILE A 179 -9.08 -6.17 10.50
CA ILE A 179 -9.97 -5.37 9.65
C ILE A 179 -10.49 -6.20 8.47
N LEU A 180 -9.60 -6.86 7.74
CA LEU A 180 -9.89 -7.49 6.45
C LEU A 180 -9.91 -9.02 6.53
N GLY A 181 -9.46 -9.61 7.64
CA GLY A 181 -9.34 -11.07 7.75
C GLY A 181 -8.14 -11.66 7.01
N VAL A 182 -7.26 -10.82 6.46
CA VAL A 182 -6.14 -11.24 5.61
C VAL A 182 -4.82 -10.62 6.03
N LYS A 183 -3.73 -11.32 5.74
CA LYS A 183 -2.34 -10.85 5.89
C LYS A 183 -1.76 -10.51 4.51
N PRO A 184 -1.10 -9.36 4.32
CA PRO A 184 -0.49 -9.01 3.03
C PRO A 184 0.71 -9.90 2.73
N LEU A 185 0.95 -10.20 1.45
CA LEU A 185 2.14 -10.93 0.97
C LEU A 185 3.13 -10.04 0.21
N TYR A 186 2.79 -8.76 0.00
CA TYR A 186 3.64 -7.77 -0.65
C TYR A 186 3.84 -6.57 0.27
N PHE A 187 5.05 -6.02 0.20
CA PHE A 187 5.52 -5.00 1.11
C PHE A 187 6.29 -3.94 0.33
N ARG A 188 6.16 -2.68 0.72
CA ARG A 188 7.10 -1.63 0.30
C ARG A 188 7.85 -1.17 1.54
N PRO A 189 9.19 -1.14 1.52
CA PRO A 189 9.94 -0.58 2.64
C PRO A 189 9.78 0.94 2.68
N PRO A 190 9.54 1.54 3.87
CA PRO A 190 9.71 2.98 4.09
C PRO A 190 11.04 3.45 3.48
N TYR A 191 11.01 4.61 2.82
CA TYR A 191 12.16 5.23 2.16
C TYR A 191 12.83 4.38 1.05
N GLY A 192 12.25 3.23 0.67
CA GLY A 192 12.88 2.28 -0.25
C GLY A 192 14.02 1.47 0.38
N GLU A 193 14.20 1.54 1.70
CA GLU A 193 15.37 1.02 2.42
C GLU A 193 15.17 -0.43 2.89
N TYR A 194 16.11 -1.31 2.55
CA TYR A 194 16.10 -2.69 3.06
C TYR A 194 17.51 -3.27 3.12
N ASN A 195 17.72 -4.18 4.06
CA ASN A 195 18.95 -4.95 4.24
C ASN A 195 18.61 -6.45 4.44
N ASP A 196 19.63 -7.27 4.69
CA ASP A 196 19.44 -8.72 4.87
C ASP A 196 18.52 -9.08 6.04
N ASP A 197 18.52 -8.30 7.13
CA ASP A 197 17.63 -8.55 8.27
C ASP A 197 16.17 -8.27 7.91
N VAL A 198 15.88 -7.19 7.18
CA VAL A 198 14.54 -6.90 6.64
C VAL A 198 14.07 -8.05 5.74
N ILE A 199 14.91 -8.50 4.80
CA ILE A 199 14.57 -9.62 3.92
C ILE A 199 14.35 -10.91 4.71
N LYS A 200 15.16 -11.18 5.73
CA LYS A 200 15.04 -12.36 6.58
C LYS A 200 13.73 -12.37 7.36
N VAL A 201 13.32 -11.24 7.95
CA VAL A 201 12.03 -11.10 8.62
C VAL A 201 10.90 -11.34 7.63
N LEU A 202 10.89 -10.65 6.49
CA LEU A 202 9.83 -10.77 5.48
C LEU A 202 9.69 -12.21 4.97
N LYS A 203 10.79 -12.90 4.66
CA LYS A 203 10.79 -14.32 4.29
C LYS A 203 10.19 -15.20 5.39
N LYS A 204 10.61 -15.01 6.65
CA LYS A 204 10.10 -15.80 7.78
C LYS A 204 8.60 -15.58 7.98
N ARG A 205 8.10 -14.38 7.70
CA ARG A 205 6.67 -14.04 7.77
C ARG A 205 5.89 -14.40 6.50
N GLY A 206 6.54 -14.95 5.47
CA GLY A 206 5.89 -15.48 4.27
C GLY A 206 5.60 -14.44 3.18
N TYR A 207 6.17 -13.23 3.26
CA TYR A 207 6.07 -12.27 2.16
C TYR A 207 6.72 -12.84 0.89
N LYS A 208 6.12 -12.51 -0.25
CA LYS A 208 6.54 -12.97 -1.58
C LYS A 208 7.50 -12.01 -2.28
N GLY A 209 7.51 -10.72 -1.90
CA GLY A 209 8.45 -9.76 -2.45
C GLY A 209 8.27 -8.31 -1.98
N LEU A 210 9.29 -7.51 -2.28
CA LEU A 210 9.29 -6.06 -2.17
C LEU A 210 8.76 -5.41 -3.45
N ILE A 211 7.95 -4.37 -3.30
CA ILE A 211 7.55 -3.48 -4.39
C ILE A 211 8.18 -2.12 -4.16
N LEU A 212 9.14 -1.75 -5.00
CA LEU A 212 9.70 -0.40 -5.12
C LEU A 212 8.98 0.36 -6.25
N TRP A 213 9.69 1.27 -6.90
CA TRP A 213 9.18 2.09 -8.00
C TRP A 213 10.26 2.32 -9.06
N SER A 214 9.82 2.67 -10.26
CA SER A 214 10.70 3.04 -11.38
C SER A 214 10.70 4.54 -11.61
N GLU A 215 9.65 5.21 -11.14
CA GLU A 215 9.41 6.64 -11.31
C GLU A 215 8.89 7.20 -9.98
N ASP A 216 9.29 8.41 -9.63
CA ASP A 216 8.92 9.09 -8.39
C ASP A 216 8.17 10.38 -8.73
N SER A 217 6.97 10.57 -8.18
CA SER A 217 6.18 11.80 -8.38
C SER A 217 6.82 13.03 -7.74
N GLN A 218 7.72 12.84 -6.79
CA GLN A 218 8.34 13.89 -5.96
C GLN A 218 7.33 14.68 -5.12
N ASP A 219 6.18 14.08 -4.81
CA ASP A 219 5.10 14.72 -4.04
C ASP A 219 5.45 14.90 -2.56
N SER A 220 6.35 14.08 -2.02
CA SER A 220 6.80 14.12 -0.62
C SER A 220 8.01 15.03 -0.37
N LEU A 221 8.55 15.70 -1.39
CA LEU A 221 9.64 16.66 -1.20
C LEU A 221 9.19 17.81 -0.28
N THR A 222 10.12 18.41 0.46
CA THR A 222 9.86 19.62 1.26
C THR A 222 9.27 20.77 0.44
N SER A 223 9.60 20.81 -0.85
CA SER A 223 9.00 21.72 -1.83
C SER A 223 8.64 20.91 -3.07
N PRO A 224 7.44 20.30 -3.10
CA PRO A 224 7.03 19.47 -4.22
C PRO A 224 6.78 20.35 -5.45
N PRO A 225 6.98 19.82 -6.68
CA PRO A 225 6.57 20.51 -7.89
C PRO A 225 5.07 20.83 -7.84
N ASN A 226 4.65 21.91 -8.49
CA ASN A 226 3.22 22.23 -8.48
C ASN A 226 2.42 21.17 -9.27
N PRO A 227 1.10 21.01 -9.01
CA PRO A 227 0.31 19.94 -9.63
C PRO A 227 0.38 19.89 -11.16
N HIS A 228 0.45 21.05 -11.83
CA HIS A 228 0.55 21.10 -13.29
C HIS A 228 1.89 20.54 -13.81
N GLU A 229 3.00 20.83 -13.12
CA GLU A 229 4.32 20.26 -13.43
C GLU A 229 4.33 18.76 -13.20
N MET A 230 3.78 18.28 -12.08
CA MET A 230 3.68 16.84 -11.81
C MET A 230 2.87 16.12 -12.89
N ILE A 231 1.72 16.67 -13.30
CA ILE A 231 0.91 16.10 -14.38
C ILE A 231 1.69 16.03 -15.70
N LYS A 232 2.56 17.02 -15.97
CA LYS A 232 3.45 16.99 -17.14
C LYS A 232 4.52 15.91 -17.00
N THR A 233 5.15 15.79 -15.84
CA THR A 233 6.18 14.78 -15.55
C THR A 233 5.64 13.36 -15.66
N TYR A 234 4.44 13.09 -15.16
CA TYR A 234 3.77 11.78 -15.32
C TYR A 234 3.66 11.33 -16.79
N GLN A 235 3.55 12.27 -17.73
CA GLN A 235 3.46 11.95 -19.15
C GLN A 235 4.83 11.58 -19.76
N THR A 236 5.95 11.84 -19.09
CA THR A 236 7.29 11.50 -19.60
C THR A 236 7.78 10.14 -19.12
N TYR A 237 7.10 9.53 -18.16
CA TYR A 237 7.46 8.23 -17.60
C TYR A 237 7.43 7.09 -18.63
N SER A 238 8.24 6.08 -18.34
CA SER A 238 8.51 4.99 -19.26
C SER A 238 7.29 4.07 -19.50
N ASP A 239 7.38 3.23 -20.53
CA ASP A 239 6.32 2.31 -20.96
C ASP A 239 5.90 1.28 -19.90
N LYS A 240 6.74 1.06 -18.89
CA LYS A 240 6.54 0.09 -17.82
C LYS A 240 6.78 0.82 -16.49
N THR A 241 5.72 1.33 -15.89
CA THR A 241 5.87 2.25 -14.76
C THR A 241 5.19 1.71 -13.51
N ILE A 242 5.92 1.66 -12.40
CA ILE A 242 5.37 1.68 -11.05
C ILE A 242 5.76 3.04 -10.49
N VAL A 243 4.78 3.92 -10.24
CA VAL A 243 5.06 5.27 -9.73
C VAL A 243 4.90 5.31 -8.21
N LEU A 244 5.89 5.86 -7.50
CA LEU A 244 5.76 6.23 -6.10
C LEU A 244 4.97 7.53 -5.98
N SER A 245 3.98 7.55 -5.09
CA SER A 245 3.21 8.73 -4.67
C SER A 245 2.61 8.46 -3.29
N HIS A 246 2.07 9.48 -2.66
CA HIS A 246 1.54 9.42 -1.30
C HIS A 246 0.09 9.93 -1.29
N GLU A 247 -0.79 9.25 -0.54
CA GLU A 247 -2.19 9.68 -0.38
C GLU A 247 -2.41 10.61 0.82
N THR A 248 -1.34 11.30 1.23
CA THR A 248 -1.26 12.17 2.41
C THR A 248 -1.36 13.65 2.07
N HIS A 249 -1.39 13.99 0.78
CA HIS A 249 -1.38 15.37 0.31
C HIS A 249 -2.65 15.72 -0.48
N PRO A 250 -3.39 16.79 -0.11
CA PRO A 250 -4.62 17.16 -0.78
C PRO A 250 -4.41 17.49 -2.26
N PHE A 251 -3.31 18.16 -2.64
CA PHE A 251 -3.03 18.49 -4.04
C PHE A 251 -2.86 17.22 -4.91
N MET A 252 -2.33 16.14 -4.34
CA MET A 252 -2.17 14.86 -5.04
C MET A 252 -3.55 14.29 -5.36
N ILE A 253 -4.47 14.33 -4.39
CA ILE A 253 -5.81 13.74 -4.49
C ILE A 253 -6.77 14.61 -5.33
N ASP A 254 -6.64 15.93 -5.22
CA ASP A 254 -7.60 16.88 -5.77
C ASP A 254 -7.25 17.31 -7.19
N GLU A 255 -5.97 17.33 -7.53
CA GLU A 255 -5.49 17.90 -8.80
C GLU A 255 -4.66 16.90 -9.61
N VAL A 256 -3.63 16.29 -8.99
CA VAL A 256 -2.68 15.46 -9.73
C VAL A 256 -3.32 14.16 -10.22
N VAL A 257 -3.88 13.31 -9.32
CA VAL A 257 -4.50 12.03 -9.70
C VAL A 257 -5.62 12.24 -10.74
N PRO A 258 -6.59 13.15 -10.54
CA PRO A 258 -7.62 13.43 -11.55
C PRO A 258 -7.03 13.92 -12.89
N GLY A 259 -5.95 14.70 -12.85
CA GLY A 259 -5.28 15.24 -14.03
C GLY A 259 -4.47 14.21 -14.83
N VAL A 260 -3.77 13.29 -14.17
CA VAL A 260 -2.89 12.31 -14.84
C VAL A 260 -3.66 11.17 -15.49
N ILE A 261 -4.75 10.70 -14.88
CA ILE A 261 -5.54 9.56 -15.39
C ILE A 261 -5.94 9.73 -16.86
N PRO A 262 -6.61 10.83 -17.29
CA PRO A 262 -7.01 10.99 -18.68
C PRO A 262 -5.79 11.13 -19.62
N LYS A 263 -4.70 11.76 -19.18
CA LYS A 263 -3.48 11.94 -19.98
C LYS A 263 -2.76 10.61 -20.23
N LEU A 264 -2.63 9.77 -19.20
CA LEU A 264 -2.04 8.44 -19.36
C LEU A 264 -2.90 7.55 -20.26
N LYS A 265 -4.23 7.57 -20.08
CA LYS A 265 -5.16 6.84 -20.95
C LYS A 265 -5.06 7.31 -22.40
N SER A 266 -4.98 8.61 -22.67
CA SER A 266 -4.84 9.13 -24.04
C SER A 266 -3.51 8.76 -24.70
N LYS A 267 -2.48 8.45 -23.90
CA LYS A 267 -1.19 7.91 -24.37
C LYS A 267 -1.19 6.39 -24.56
N GLY A 268 -2.32 5.72 -24.33
CA GLY A 268 -2.49 4.28 -24.53
C GLY A 268 -1.97 3.42 -23.38
N PHE A 269 -1.74 3.99 -22.20
CA PHE A 269 -1.37 3.19 -21.02
C PHE A 269 -2.57 2.41 -20.46
N LYS A 270 -2.31 1.16 -20.09
CA LYS A 270 -3.17 0.35 -19.22
C LYS A 270 -2.85 0.70 -17.78
N LEU A 271 -3.78 1.39 -17.12
CA LEU A 271 -3.67 1.71 -15.71
C LEU A 271 -4.10 0.49 -14.90
N LEU A 272 -3.13 -0.15 -14.24
CA LEU A 272 -3.29 -1.46 -13.60
C LEU A 272 -2.73 -1.42 -12.18
N PRO A 273 -3.31 -2.12 -11.20
CA PRO A 273 -2.65 -2.30 -9.92
C PRO A 273 -1.36 -3.12 -10.11
N VAL A 274 -0.42 -3.00 -9.17
CA VAL A 274 0.90 -3.67 -9.22
C VAL A 274 0.76 -5.17 -9.46
N ALA A 275 -0.21 -5.82 -8.79
CA ALA A 275 -0.48 -7.24 -8.95
C ALA A 275 -0.68 -7.65 -10.43
N ASP A 276 -1.48 -6.88 -11.15
CA ASP A 276 -1.80 -7.16 -12.55
C ASP A 276 -0.62 -6.76 -13.46
N CYS A 277 0.02 -5.62 -13.20
CA CYS A 277 1.11 -5.14 -14.05
C CYS A 277 2.38 -6.02 -13.97
N LEU A 278 2.57 -6.72 -12.84
CA LEU A 278 3.65 -7.68 -12.60
C LEU A 278 3.24 -9.14 -12.84
N GLU A 279 1.96 -9.41 -13.14
CA GLU A 279 1.40 -10.77 -13.29
C GLU A 279 1.61 -11.65 -12.04
N LEU A 280 1.30 -11.10 -10.85
CA LEU A 280 1.49 -11.77 -9.55
C LEU A 280 0.41 -12.82 -9.23
N GLY A 281 -0.39 -13.23 -10.20
CA GLY A 281 -1.59 -14.04 -10.01
C GLY A 281 -2.87 -13.22 -10.16
N SER A 282 -4.01 -13.89 -10.06
CA SER A 282 -5.34 -13.31 -10.36
C SER A 282 -6.38 -13.55 -9.27
N THR A 283 -5.96 -14.12 -8.14
CA THR A 283 -6.83 -14.42 -7.01
C THR A 283 -6.32 -13.72 -5.75
N PRO A 284 -7.21 -13.38 -4.78
CA PRO A 284 -6.77 -12.82 -3.51
C PRO A 284 -5.70 -13.66 -2.78
N ASN A 285 -5.72 -14.98 -2.90
CA ASN A 285 -4.73 -15.88 -2.28
C ASN A 285 -3.31 -15.74 -2.87
N ASP A 286 -3.20 -15.11 -4.04
CA ASP A 286 -1.90 -14.80 -4.62
C ASP A 286 -1.23 -13.62 -3.91
N TRP A 287 -2.03 -12.69 -3.37
CA TRP A 287 -1.57 -11.43 -2.79
C TRP A 287 -1.72 -11.35 -1.28
N TYR A 288 -2.55 -12.23 -0.71
CA TYR A 288 -2.86 -12.30 0.71
C TYR A 288 -2.85 -13.73 1.22
N GLU A 289 -2.50 -13.90 2.49
CA GLU A 289 -2.87 -15.09 3.25
C GLU A 289 -4.22 -14.83 3.93
N VAL A 290 -5.24 -15.61 3.58
CA VAL A 290 -6.58 -15.51 4.18
C VAL A 290 -6.59 -16.24 5.51
N VAL A 291 -6.86 -15.50 6.59
CA VAL A 291 -6.79 -16.01 7.97
C VAL A 291 -8.17 -16.26 8.54
N LYS A 292 -9.09 -15.29 8.36
CA LYS A 292 -10.45 -15.33 8.89
C LYS A 292 -11.37 -14.42 8.07
N MET A 293 -12.64 -14.36 8.44
CA MET A 293 -13.55 -13.34 7.91
C MET A 293 -13.16 -11.95 8.43
N PRO A 294 -13.41 -10.87 7.66
CA PRO A 294 -13.27 -9.49 8.13
C PRO A 294 -13.95 -9.29 9.49
N GLY A 295 -13.28 -8.56 10.39
CA GLY A 295 -13.83 -8.24 11.70
C GLY A 295 -14.87 -7.12 11.65
N SER A 296 -15.50 -6.87 12.79
CA SER A 296 -16.32 -5.68 13.02
C SER A 296 -15.61 -4.78 14.03
N LYS A 297 -15.69 -3.47 13.82
CA LYS A 297 -15.04 -2.49 14.69
C LYS A 297 -15.58 -2.60 16.11
N ASP A 298 -14.67 -2.63 17.08
CA ASP A 298 -14.95 -2.68 18.51
C ASP A 298 -13.91 -1.84 19.29
N GLU A 299 -14.07 -1.73 20.60
CA GLU A 299 -13.23 -0.88 21.46
C GLU A 299 -11.73 -1.24 21.45
N SER A 300 -11.37 -2.46 21.05
CA SER A 300 -9.96 -2.87 20.97
C SER A 300 -9.27 -2.37 19.69
N TRP A 301 -9.99 -1.75 18.76
CA TRP A 301 -9.46 -1.18 17.52
C TRP A 301 -8.84 0.20 17.79
N THR A 302 -7.69 0.20 18.46
CA THR A 302 -6.93 1.39 18.81
C THR A 302 -5.44 1.21 18.49
N CYS A 303 -4.75 2.31 18.28
CA CYS A 303 -3.29 2.37 18.17
C CYS A 303 -2.63 2.76 19.51
N ASP A 304 -3.41 2.91 20.59
CA ASP A 304 -2.87 3.20 21.92
C ASP A 304 -1.90 2.11 22.39
N GLY A 305 -0.77 2.53 22.96
CA GLY A 305 0.27 1.61 23.42
C GLY A 305 1.04 0.91 22.31
N THR A 306 0.94 1.38 21.06
CA THR A 306 1.76 0.94 19.93
C THR A 306 2.77 2.02 19.55
N PRO A 307 3.84 1.69 18.80
CA PRO A 307 4.82 2.69 18.39
C PRO A 307 4.19 3.88 17.67
N ALA A 308 4.63 5.07 18.06
CA ALA A 308 4.29 6.34 17.42
C ALA A 308 4.99 6.49 16.06
N PRO A 309 4.56 7.43 15.19
CA PRO A 309 5.19 7.64 13.88
C PRO A 309 6.70 7.84 13.98
N GLY A 310 7.46 7.11 13.15
CA GLY A 310 8.92 7.12 13.12
C GLY A 310 9.62 6.37 14.26
N MET A 311 8.89 5.70 15.16
CA MET A 311 9.45 5.02 16.34
C MET A 311 9.37 3.49 16.24
N PHE A 312 10.40 2.80 16.74
CA PHE A 312 10.48 1.33 16.74
C PHE A 312 9.75 0.63 17.89
N GLU A 313 9.50 1.32 19.01
CA GLU A 313 9.17 0.75 20.35
C GLU A 313 8.13 -0.37 20.35
#